data_AF-A0A552JCH3-F1
#
_entry.id   AF-A0A552JCH3-F1
#
_cell.length_a   1.000
_cell.length_b   1.000
_cell.length_c   1.000
_cell.angle_alpha   90.00
_cell.angle_beta   90.00
_cell.angle_gamma   90.00
#
_symmetry.space_group_name_H-M   'P 1'
#
loop_
_entity.id
_entity.type
_entity.pdbx_description
1 polymer ?
#
loop_
_entity_poly.entity_id
_entity_poly.type
_entity_poly.pdbx_seq_one_letter_code
_entity_poly.pdbx_strand_id
1 'polypeptide(L)'
;MKRISFEKLMLKEIGLNKKAVSFIPWWVALAALLLVAITVRSLELKLTGNSEDGLATIIVTVAAIVFAYQQWIEAKNEASLDKYYERLNITNQGFYRWDNVREMFPHFWDEEGDIPYERVMYVYLELDNLEYAITKYQYSSMQPDIAFRSLVTFISRCQSKDFMKLAEKFVQRSIGYSVTTRAIVNKIANPCNISDPQIESWLYEQLEPRKSEMLNPQIKLYIQVNQP
;
A
#
# COMPACT_ATOMS: atom_id res chain seq x y z
N MET A 1 26.40 0.30 4.15
CA MET A 1 25.18 1.10 3.92
C MET A 1 24.27 0.34 2.97
N LYS A 2 23.06 -0.06 3.36
CA LYS A 2 22.09 -0.66 2.44
C LYS A 2 21.56 0.45 1.52
N ARG A 3 21.83 0.37 0.22
CA ARG A 3 21.24 1.26 -0.79
C ARG A 3 19.72 1.11 -0.69
N ILE A 4 19.01 2.17 -0.33
CA ILE A 4 17.55 2.17 -0.35
C ILE A 4 17.16 2.01 -1.83
N SER A 5 16.28 1.04 -2.13
CA SER A 5 15.85 0.81 -3.49
C SER A 5 14.98 1.97 -3.99
N PHE A 6 15.01 2.25 -5.29
CA PHE A 6 14.27 3.38 -5.89
C PHE A 6 12.79 3.34 -5.53
N GLU A 7 12.17 2.16 -5.51
CA GLU A 7 10.76 1.98 -5.17
C GLU A 7 10.46 2.47 -3.75
N LYS A 8 11.33 2.16 -2.78
CA LYS A 8 11.16 2.62 -1.40
C LYS A 8 11.30 4.13 -1.27
N LEU A 9 12.20 4.74 -2.05
CA LEU A 9 12.36 6.20 -2.09
C LEU A 9 11.12 6.85 -2.71
N MET A 10 10.65 6.35 -3.86
CA MET A 10 9.42 6.78 -4.52
C MET A 10 8.21 6.74 -3.59
N LEU A 11 7.95 5.58 -2.96
CA LEU A 11 6.82 5.42 -2.05
C LEU A 11 6.93 6.39 -0.86
N LYS A 12 8.12 6.57 -0.29
CA LYS A 12 8.32 7.51 0.82
C LYS A 12 8.04 8.96 0.38
N GLU A 13 8.57 9.36 -0.76
CA GLU A 13 8.48 10.72 -1.28
C GLU A 13 7.04 11.11 -1.63
N ILE A 14 6.29 10.16 -2.21
CA ILE A 14 4.87 10.36 -2.50
C ILE A 14 4.00 10.36 -1.22
N GLY A 15 4.59 10.08 -0.05
CA GLY A 15 3.92 10.12 1.26
C GLY A 15 3.40 8.76 1.73
N LEU A 16 3.73 7.68 1.01
CA LEU A 16 3.37 6.32 1.37
C LEU A 16 4.40 5.72 2.34
N ASN A 17 4.20 5.98 3.62
CA ASN A 17 5.00 5.40 4.69
C ASN A 17 4.34 4.14 5.26
N LYS A 18 5.11 3.06 5.46
CA LYS A 18 4.64 1.96 6.31
C LYS A 18 4.34 2.52 7.70
N LYS A 19 3.14 2.26 8.22
CA LYS A 19 2.91 2.47 9.65
C LYS A 19 3.73 1.42 10.40
N ALA A 20 4.19 1.78 11.59
CA ALA A 20 4.92 0.88 12.46
C ALA A 20 3.96 -0.23 12.94
N VAL A 21 3.75 -1.22 12.08
CA VAL A 21 3.26 -2.53 12.51
C VAL A 21 4.49 -3.20 13.10
N SER A 22 4.44 -3.49 14.40
CA SER A 22 5.51 -4.17 15.13
C SER A 22 5.60 -5.62 14.65
N PHE A 23 6.08 -5.82 13.42
CA PHE A 23 6.35 -7.14 12.88
C PHE A 23 7.63 -7.66 13.52
N ILE A 24 7.50 -8.29 14.69
CA ILE A 24 8.58 -9.09 15.26
C ILE A 24 8.62 -10.36 14.43
N PRO A 25 9.71 -10.62 13.67
CA PRO A 25 9.81 -11.85 12.90
C PRO A 25 9.66 -13.04 13.84
N TRP A 26 8.89 -14.06 13.44
CA TRP A 26 8.62 -15.22 14.28
C TRP A 26 9.89 -15.91 14.80
N TRP A 27 10.97 -15.89 14.03
CA TRP A 27 12.26 -16.44 14.44
C TRP A 27 12.95 -15.60 15.53
N VAL A 28 12.75 -14.27 15.55
CA VAL A 28 13.23 -13.39 16.62
C VAL A 28 12.45 -13.65 17.90
N ALA A 29 11.12 -13.77 17.80
CA ALA A 29 10.26 -14.08 18.94
C ALA A 29 10.60 -15.46 19.53
N LEU A 30 10.81 -16.46 18.67
CA LEU A 30 11.18 -17.82 19.07
C LEU A 30 12.57 -17.86 19.71
N ALA A 31 13.55 -17.15 19.17
CA ALA A 31 14.87 -17.01 19.80
C ALA A 31 14.80 -16.31 21.16
N ALA A 32 14.00 -15.26 21.29
CA ALA A 32 13.79 -14.57 22.57
C ALA A 32 13.10 -15.47 23.59
N LEU A 33 12.07 -16.23 23.19
CA LEU A 33 11.40 -17.23 24.02
C LEU A 33 12.36 -18.31 24.52
N LEU A 34 13.20 -18.85 23.64
CA LEU A 34 14.21 -19.84 24.00
C LEU A 34 15.26 -19.27 24.96
N LEU A 35 15.71 -18.04 24.75
CA LEU A 35 16.63 -17.36 25.67
C LEU A 35 16.01 -17.13 27.04
N VAL A 36 14.73 -16.75 27.11
CA VAL A 36 14.00 -16.63 28.38
C VAL A 36 13.88 -18.01 29.05
N ALA A 37 13.56 -19.07 28.30
CA ALA A 37 13.50 -20.42 28.83
C ALA A 37 14.83 -20.87 29.44
N ILE A 38 15.94 -20.65 28.72
CA ILE A 38 17.29 -21.02 29.15
C ILE A 38 17.71 -20.22 30.38
N THR A 39 17.46 -18.91 30.40
CA THR A 39 17.83 -18.05 31.54
C THR A 39 17.03 -18.41 32.79
N VAL A 40 15.71 -18.60 32.68
CA VAL A 40 14.86 -19.04 33.78
C VAL A 40 15.30 -20.41 34.29
N ARG A 41 15.58 -21.36 33.39
CA ARG A 41 16.05 -22.70 33.79
C ARG A 41 17.39 -22.66 34.50
N SER A 42 18.34 -21.84 34.02
CA SER A 42 19.64 -21.67 34.66
C SER A 42 19.55 -21.02 36.04
N LEU A 43 18.55 -20.16 36.25
CA LEU A 43 18.28 -19.50 37.52
C LEU A 43 17.60 -20.47 38.50
N GLU A 44 16.63 -21.26 38.05
CA GLU A 44 15.93 -22.28 38.83
C GLU A 44 16.92 -23.34 39.36
N LEU A 45 17.77 -23.89 38.48
CA LEU A 45 18.82 -24.84 38.86
C LEU A 45 19.77 -24.28 39.92
N LYS A 46 20.07 -22.98 39.90
CA LYS A 46 20.94 -22.33 40.90
C LYS A 46 20.25 -22.10 42.24
N LEU A 47 18.93 -21.86 42.25
CA LEU A 47 18.20 -21.46 43.46
C LEU A 47 17.60 -22.66 44.21
N THR A 48 17.03 -23.63 43.50
CA THR A 48 16.27 -24.72 44.14
C THR A 48 17.02 -26.05 44.12
N GLY A 49 18.05 -26.22 43.27
CA GLY A 49 18.76 -27.48 43.09
C GLY A 49 17.90 -28.62 42.54
N ASN A 50 16.61 -28.37 42.30
CA ASN A 50 15.63 -29.31 41.78
C ASN A 50 15.40 -29.08 40.30
N SER A 51 15.22 -30.18 39.55
CA SER A 51 15.05 -30.15 38.10
C SER A 51 13.59 -30.00 37.66
N GLU A 52 12.66 -29.60 38.51
CA GLU A 52 11.25 -29.53 38.11
C GLU A 52 11.06 -28.45 37.04
N ASP A 53 10.51 -28.83 35.88
CA ASP A 53 10.46 -28.01 34.66
C ASP A 53 9.30 -26.98 34.64
N GLY A 54 8.70 -26.69 35.80
CA GLY A 54 7.39 -26.03 35.88
C GLY A 54 7.39 -24.57 35.43
N LEU A 55 8.26 -23.73 35.99
CA LEU A 55 8.20 -22.27 35.78
C LEU A 55 8.67 -21.86 34.38
N ALA A 56 9.76 -22.45 33.88
CA ALA A 56 10.25 -22.19 32.54
C ALA A 56 9.20 -22.54 31.47
N THR A 57 8.53 -23.69 31.63
CA THR A 57 7.47 -24.14 30.72
C THR A 57 6.28 -23.19 30.74
N ILE A 58 5.84 -22.73 31.91
CA ILE A 58 4.74 -21.76 32.03
C ILE A 58 5.08 -20.45 31.31
N ILE A 59 6.27 -19.89 31.53
CA ILE A 59 6.67 -18.62 30.92
C ILE A 59 6.73 -18.72 29.40
N VAL A 60 7.37 -19.79 28.88
CA VAL A 60 7.45 -20.03 27.43
C VAL A 60 6.06 -20.21 26.83
N THR A 61 5.18 -20.96 27.50
CA THR A 61 3.81 -21.20 27.04
C THR A 61 3.01 -19.91 26.98
N VAL A 62 3.04 -19.08 28.02
CA VAL A 62 2.33 -17.80 28.05
C VAL A 62 2.84 -16.88 26.94
N ALA A 63 4.15 -16.74 26.78
CA ALA A 63 4.69 -15.86 25.76
C ALA A 63 4.47 -16.40 24.32
N ALA A 64 4.45 -17.72 24.11
CA ALA A 64 4.03 -18.31 22.84
C ALA A 64 2.53 -18.02 22.54
N ILE A 65 1.65 -18.10 23.53
CA ILE A 65 0.22 -17.75 23.38
C ILE A 65 0.05 -16.28 23.02
N VAL A 66 0.73 -15.38 23.74
CA VAL A 66 0.66 -13.93 23.46
C VAL A 66 1.13 -13.63 22.04
N PHE A 67 2.23 -14.25 21.60
CA PHE A 67 2.74 -14.08 20.25
C PHE A 67 1.78 -14.62 19.18
N ALA A 68 1.26 -15.85 19.37
CA ALA A 68 0.27 -16.43 18.47
C ALA A 68 -1.00 -15.56 18.38
N TYR A 69 -1.43 -14.98 19.50
CA TYR A 69 -2.57 -14.07 19.55
C TYR A 69 -2.31 -12.77 18.78
N GLN A 70 -1.11 -12.18 18.89
CA GLN A 70 -0.73 -10.99 18.12
C GLN A 70 -0.71 -11.28 16.61
N GLN A 71 -0.08 -12.38 16.19
CA GLN A 71 -0.07 -12.78 14.78
C GLN A 71 -1.48 -13.05 14.24
N TRP A 72 -2.34 -13.65 15.07
CA TRP A 72 -3.74 -13.89 14.70
C TRP A 72 -4.53 -12.60 14.49
N ILE A 73 -4.32 -11.58 15.32
CA ILE A 73 -4.94 -10.26 15.15
C ILE A 73 -4.46 -9.61 13.85
N GLU A 74 -3.15 -9.62 13.57
CA GLU A 74 -2.61 -9.04 12.33
C GLU A 74 -3.18 -9.74 11.09
N ALA A 75 -3.18 -11.07 11.09
CA ALA A 75 -3.76 -11.86 10.01
C ALA A 75 -5.27 -11.57 9.83
N LYS A 76 -6.01 -11.37 10.93
CA LYS A 76 -7.42 -10.99 10.87
C LYS A 76 -7.64 -9.60 10.29
N ASN A 77 -6.79 -8.64 10.62
CA ASN A 77 -6.86 -7.28 10.08
C ASN A 77 -6.55 -7.27 8.57
N GLU A 78 -5.56 -8.04 8.13
CA GLU A 78 -5.27 -8.20 6.70
C GLU A 78 -6.44 -8.89 5.97
N ALA A 79 -6.99 -9.96 6.54
CA ALA A 79 -8.14 -10.66 5.95
C ALA A 79 -9.42 -9.80 5.93
N SER A 80 -9.63 -8.93 6.92
CA SER A 80 -10.79 -8.03 6.94
C SER A 80 -10.67 -6.93 5.87
N LEU A 81 -9.45 -6.43 5.65
CA LEU A 81 -9.13 -5.51 4.56
C LEU A 81 -9.40 -6.15 3.20
N ASP A 82 -8.87 -7.36 2.96
CA ASP A 82 -9.07 -8.07 1.69
C ASP A 82 -10.56 -8.35 1.43
N LYS A 83 -11.31 -8.79 2.45
CA LYS A 83 -12.77 -8.99 2.32
C LYS A 83 -13.53 -7.70 2.07
N TYR A 84 -13.08 -6.57 2.61
CA TYR A 84 -13.71 -5.27 2.34
C TYR A 84 -13.58 -4.92 0.86
N TYR A 85 -12.38 -4.99 0.30
CA TYR A 85 -12.14 -4.67 -1.11
C TYR A 85 -12.69 -5.73 -2.06
N GLU A 86 -12.75 -7.00 -1.66
CA GLU A 86 -13.45 -8.04 -2.41
C GLU A 86 -14.94 -7.71 -2.55
N ARG A 87 -15.61 -7.30 -1.47
CA ARG A 87 -17.02 -6.85 -1.52
C ARG A 87 -17.19 -5.62 -2.39
N LEU A 88 -16.27 -4.65 -2.28
CA LEU A 88 -16.30 -3.46 -3.13
C LEU A 88 -16.17 -3.84 -4.61
N ASN A 89 -15.26 -4.76 -4.95
CA ASN A 89 -15.07 -5.28 -6.30
C ASN A 89 -16.32 -6.02 -6.83
N ILE A 90 -17.03 -6.77 -5.99
CA ILE A 90 -18.29 -7.43 -6.38
C ILE A 90 -19.34 -6.38 -6.78
N THR A 91 -19.50 -5.31 -5.98
CA THR A 91 -20.42 -4.20 -6.31
C THR A 91 -19.99 -3.52 -7.61
N ASN A 92 -18.69 -3.28 -7.77
CA ASN A 92 -18.07 -2.74 -8.97
C ASN A 92 -18.34 -3.58 -10.22
N GLN A 93 -18.30 -4.91 -10.11
CA GLN A 93 -18.72 -5.82 -11.20
C GLN A 93 -20.23 -5.76 -11.46
N GLY A 94 -21.04 -5.56 -10.43
CA GLY A 94 -22.49 -5.39 -10.54
C GLY A 94 -22.85 -4.19 -11.42
N PHE A 95 -22.15 -3.06 -11.26
CA PHE A 95 -22.33 -1.87 -12.10
C PHE A 95 -22.11 -2.11 -13.60
N TYR A 96 -21.25 -3.06 -13.99
CA TYR A 96 -21.06 -3.43 -15.39
C TYR A 96 -22.07 -4.44 -15.92
N ARG A 97 -22.71 -5.22 -15.03
CA ARG A 97 -23.57 -6.33 -15.42
C ARG A 97 -25.04 -5.97 -15.44
N TRP A 98 -25.44 -4.93 -14.73
CA TRP A 98 -26.84 -4.59 -14.49
C TRP A 98 -27.15 -3.20 -15.04
N ASP A 99 -27.82 -3.17 -16.19
CA ASP A 99 -28.10 -1.93 -16.96
C ASP A 99 -28.92 -0.89 -16.18
N ASN A 100 -29.74 -1.35 -15.22
CA ASN A 100 -30.64 -0.51 -14.42
C ASN A 100 -29.99 0.09 -13.16
N VAL A 101 -28.76 -0.29 -12.80
CA VAL A 101 -28.12 0.25 -11.58
C VAL A 101 -27.84 1.74 -11.71
N ARG A 102 -27.56 2.22 -12.92
CA ARG A 102 -27.43 3.66 -13.21
C ARG A 102 -28.72 4.40 -12.85
N GLU A 103 -29.88 3.84 -13.21
CA GLU A 103 -31.19 4.44 -12.98
C GLU A 103 -31.56 4.50 -11.49
N MET A 104 -30.93 3.66 -10.65
CA MET A 104 -31.17 3.69 -9.20
C MET A 104 -30.52 4.88 -8.49
N PHE A 105 -29.51 5.51 -9.11
CA PHE A 105 -28.74 6.61 -8.50
C PHE A 105 -28.56 7.80 -9.46
N PRO A 106 -29.62 8.36 -10.05
CA PRO A 106 -29.51 9.34 -11.13
C PRO A 106 -28.66 10.57 -10.72
N HIS A 107 -28.92 11.10 -9.52
CA HIS A 107 -28.20 12.27 -9.00
C HIS A 107 -26.70 12.05 -8.76
N PHE A 108 -26.25 10.80 -8.63
CA PHE A 108 -24.83 10.51 -8.45
C PHE A 108 -24.04 10.65 -9.76
N TRP A 109 -24.73 10.57 -10.90
CA TRP A 109 -24.12 10.58 -12.23
C TRP A 109 -24.42 11.87 -13.02
N ASP A 110 -25.48 12.59 -12.67
CA ASP A 110 -25.96 13.78 -13.40
C ASP A 110 -25.04 15.01 -13.27
N GLU A 111 -24.17 15.08 -12.25
CA GLU A 111 -23.23 16.20 -12.04
C GLU A 111 -22.01 16.17 -12.97
N GLU A 112 -21.84 15.10 -13.74
CA GLU A 112 -20.68 14.84 -14.59
C GLU A 112 -20.94 15.26 -16.04
N GLY A 113 -22.16 15.74 -16.34
CA GLY A 113 -22.56 16.27 -17.65
C GLY A 113 -22.54 15.17 -18.72
N ASP A 114 -21.90 15.45 -19.86
CA ASP A 114 -21.82 14.53 -21.02
C ASP A 114 -20.74 13.43 -20.88
N ILE A 115 -20.10 13.30 -19.72
CA ILE A 115 -19.05 12.28 -19.56
C ILE A 115 -19.72 10.90 -19.49
N PRO A 116 -19.32 9.95 -20.37
CA PRO A 116 -19.91 8.61 -20.36
C PRO A 116 -19.76 7.95 -18.98
N TYR A 117 -20.85 7.33 -18.51
CA TYR A 117 -20.92 6.63 -17.23
C TYR A 117 -19.76 5.67 -17.02
N GLU A 118 -19.37 4.94 -18.07
CA GLU A 118 -18.30 3.97 -18.06
C GLU A 118 -16.95 4.60 -17.76
N ARG A 119 -16.72 5.85 -18.20
CA ARG A 119 -15.49 6.59 -17.88
C ARG A 119 -15.47 7.03 -16.42
N VAL A 120 -16.61 7.51 -15.90
CA VAL A 120 -16.74 7.88 -14.49
C VAL A 120 -16.46 6.67 -13.61
N MET A 121 -17.12 5.55 -13.90
CA MET A 121 -16.90 4.28 -13.18
C MET A 121 -15.46 3.81 -13.29
N TYR A 122 -14.86 3.86 -14.49
CA TYR A 122 -13.47 3.47 -14.68
C TYR A 122 -12.51 4.25 -13.76
N VAL A 123 -12.72 5.56 -13.59
CA VAL A 123 -11.90 6.37 -12.68
C VAL A 123 -12.12 5.95 -11.21
N TYR A 124 -13.36 5.70 -10.79
CA TYR A 124 -13.63 5.19 -9.43
C TYR A 124 -12.91 3.86 -9.16
N LEU A 125 -12.91 2.94 -10.12
CA LEU A 125 -12.23 1.65 -9.98
C LEU A 125 -10.72 1.79 -9.83
N GLU A 126 -10.10 2.64 -10.65
CA GLU A 126 -8.67 2.88 -10.56
C GLU A 126 -8.28 3.59 -9.26
N LEU A 127 -9.16 4.46 -8.73
CA LEU A 127 -8.99 5.06 -7.40
C LEU A 127 -9.15 4.04 -6.27
N ASP A 128 -10.14 3.14 -6.33
CA ASP A 128 -10.33 2.05 -5.37
C ASP A 128 -9.10 1.11 -5.35
N ASN A 129 -8.58 0.76 -6.54
CA ASN A 129 -7.39 -0.06 -6.69
C ASN A 129 -6.15 0.62 -6.09
N LEU A 130 -5.99 1.92 -6.33
CA LEU A 130 -4.91 2.71 -5.74
C LEU A 130 -5.05 2.74 -4.21
N GLU A 131 -6.23 3.01 -3.68
CA GLU A 131 -6.47 3.05 -2.25
C GLU A 131 -6.21 1.70 -1.58
N TYR A 132 -6.62 0.59 -2.22
CA TYR A 132 -6.30 -0.75 -1.76
C TYR A 132 -4.79 -0.95 -1.65
N ALA A 133 -4.03 -0.60 -2.69
CA ALA A 133 -2.57 -0.75 -2.67
C ALA A 133 -1.91 0.12 -1.60
N ILE A 134 -2.36 1.37 -1.44
CA ILE A 134 -1.91 2.30 -0.40
C ILE A 134 -2.15 1.69 0.99
N THR A 135 -3.40 1.32 1.26
CA THR A 135 -3.83 0.82 2.57
C THR A 135 -3.14 -0.50 2.89
N LYS A 136 -3.10 -1.42 1.93
CA LYS A 136 -2.42 -2.70 2.12
C LYS A 136 -0.93 -2.49 2.36
N TYR A 137 -0.25 -1.60 1.64
CA TYR A 137 1.15 -1.31 1.94
C TYR A 137 1.36 -0.70 3.34
N GLN A 138 0.47 0.20 3.77
CA GLN A 138 0.58 0.88 5.06
C GLN A 138 0.38 -0.04 6.26
N TYR A 139 -0.57 -0.98 6.17
CA TYR A 139 -1.04 -1.77 7.30
C TYR A 139 -0.72 -3.27 7.22
N SER A 140 -0.20 -3.77 6.09
CA SER A 140 0.10 -5.20 5.93
C SER A 140 1.58 -5.49 5.67
N SER A 141 1.87 -6.78 5.47
CA SER A 141 3.17 -7.29 5.09
C SER A 141 3.53 -7.06 3.61
N MET A 142 2.65 -6.41 2.81
CA MET A 142 2.88 -6.13 1.39
C MET A 142 4.28 -5.55 1.11
N GLN A 143 4.90 -6.11 0.07
CA GLN A 143 6.24 -5.75 -0.36
C GLN A 143 6.23 -4.40 -1.11
N PRO A 144 7.27 -3.56 -0.97
CA PRO A 144 7.33 -2.25 -1.61
C PRO A 144 7.26 -2.28 -3.14
N ASP A 145 7.79 -3.32 -3.79
CA ASP A 145 7.75 -3.48 -5.24
C ASP A 145 6.31 -3.65 -5.76
N ILE A 146 5.48 -4.40 -5.04
CA ILE A 146 4.07 -4.60 -5.39
C ILE A 146 3.30 -3.29 -5.28
N ALA A 147 3.46 -2.57 -4.16
CA ALA A 147 2.83 -1.27 -3.95
C ALA A 147 3.27 -0.25 -5.01
N PHE A 148 4.57 -0.24 -5.34
CA PHE A 148 5.13 0.61 -6.38
C PHE A 148 4.55 0.29 -7.77
N ARG A 149 4.40 -0.98 -8.14
CA ARG A 149 3.77 -1.37 -9.41
C ARG A 149 2.33 -0.89 -9.54
N SER A 150 1.54 -0.99 -8.46
CA SER A 150 0.16 -0.46 -8.46
C SER A 150 0.16 1.05 -8.64
N LEU A 151 1.07 1.76 -7.97
CA LEU A 151 1.23 3.20 -8.13
C LEU A 151 1.63 3.59 -9.57
N VAL A 152 2.61 2.90 -10.15
CA VAL A 152 3.05 3.12 -11.54
C VAL A 152 1.90 2.88 -12.52
N THR A 153 1.08 1.86 -12.28
CA THR A 153 -0.10 1.58 -13.09
C THR A 153 -1.07 2.75 -13.06
N PHE A 154 -1.39 3.29 -11.88
CA PHE A 154 -2.23 4.48 -11.76
C PHE A 154 -1.61 5.71 -12.45
N ILE A 155 -0.32 5.96 -12.25
CA ILE A 155 0.43 7.05 -12.92
C ILE A 155 0.36 6.92 -14.46
N SER A 156 0.42 5.71 -15.00
CA SER A 156 0.29 5.50 -16.44
C SER A 156 -1.10 5.90 -16.97
N ARG A 157 -2.16 5.75 -16.17
CA ARG A 157 -3.52 6.21 -16.54
C ARG A 157 -3.65 7.72 -16.47
N CYS A 158 -2.95 8.34 -15.52
CA CYS A 158 -2.82 9.78 -15.37
C CYS A 158 -2.18 10.50 -16.58
N GLN A 159 -1.58 9.80 -17.53
CA GLN A 159 -1.19 10.35 -18.84
C GLN A 159 -2.41 10.94 -19.60
N SER A 160 -3.60 10.41 -19.36
CA SER A 160 -4.84 11.01 -19.85
C SER A 160 -5.23 12.18 -18.95
N LYS A 161 -5.23 13.39 -19.51
CA LYS A 161 -5.63 14.61 -18.78
C LYS A 161 -7.07 14.53 -18.27
N ASP A 162 -7.96 13.91 -19.03
CA ASP A 162 -9.35 13.71 -18.62
C ASP A 162 -9.44 12.79 -17.41
N PHE A 163 -8.68 11.68 -17.44
CA PHE A 163 -8.60 10.76 -16.31
C PHE A 163 -8.06 11.48 -15.06
N MET A 164 -6.95 12.21 -15.19
CA MET A 164 -6.35 12.94 -14.07
C MET A 164 -7.32 13.95 -13.46
N LYS A 165 -7.98 14.76 -14.30
CA LYS A 165 -8.94 15.77 -13.85
C LYS A 165 -10.13 15.16 -13.12
N LEU A 166 -10.63 14.02 -13.60
CA LEU A 166 -11.70 13.29 -12.93
C LEU A 166 -11.24 12.66 -11.62
N ALA A 167 -10.06 12.03 -11.62
CA ALA A 167 -9.48 11.42 -10.44
C ALA A 167 -9.31 12.46 -9.32
N GLU A 168 -8.72 13.62 -9.64
CA GLU A 168 -8.57 14.75 -8.72
C GLU A 168 -9.92 15.25 -8.20
N LYS A 169 -10.90 15.48 -9.10
CA LYS A 169 -12.26 15.91 -8.73
C LYS A 169 -12.91 14.92 -7.76
N PHE A 170 -12.83 13.62 -8.02
CA PHE A 170 -13.49 12.59 -7.21
C PHE A 170 -12.83 12.43 -5.84
N VAL A 171 -11.50 12.47 -5.75
CA VAL A 171 -10.84 12.41 -4.44
C VAL A 171 -11.08 13.67 -3.60
N GLN A 172 -11.28 14.84 -4.22
CA GLN A 172 -11.60 16.08 -3.50
C GLN A 172 -13.05 16.12 -2.99
N ARG A 173 -14.01 15.62 -3.79
CA ARG A 173 -15.43 15.63 -3.43
C ARG A 173 -15.83 14.49 -2.50
N SER A 174 -15.22 13.33 -2.64
CA SER A 174 -15.60 12.13 -1.90
C SER A 174 -14.97 12.11 -0.50
N ILE A 175 -15.82 12.06 0.52
CA ILE A 175 -15.42 11.72 1.90
C ILE A 175 -15.04 10.22 1.99
N GLY A 176 -15.38 9.43 0.97
CA GLY A 176 -15.17 7.98 0.91
C GLY A 176 -13.70 7.55 0.81
N TYR A 177 -12.81 8.42 0.32
CA TYR A 177 -11.39 8.11 0.23
C TYR A 177 -10.59 8.59 1.45
N SER A 178 -9.60 7.80 1.83
CA SER A 178 -8.68 8.10 2.92
C SER A 178 -7.93 9.42 2.67
N VAL A 179 -7.53 10.09 3.75
CA VAL A 179 -6.71 11.32 3.66
C VAL A 179 -5.39 11.05 2.93
N THR A 180 -4.82 9.85 3.10
CA THR A 180 -3.59 9.45 2.41
C THR A 180 -3.82 9.30 0.91
N THR A 181 -4.90 8.64 0.48
CA THR A 181 -5.26 8.48 -0.94
C THR A 181 -5.40 9.84 -1.61
N ARG A 182 -6.15 10.75 -0.98
CA ARG A 182 -6.33 12.13 -1.45
C ARG A 182 -5.01 12.88 -1.60
N ALA A 183 -4.15 12.79 -0.60
CA ALA A 183 -2.83 13.45 -0.63
C ALA A 183 -1.93 12.89 -1.74
N ILE A 184 -1.93 11.58 -1.96
CA ILE A 184 -1.13 10.94 -3.00
C ILE A 184 -1.63 11.35 -4.39
N VAL A 185 -2.93 11.30 -4.64
CA VAL A 185 -3.50 11.73 -5.93
C VAL A 185 -3.19 13.20 -6.21
N ASN A 186 -3.33 14.08 -5.21
CA ASN A 186 -2.99 15.50 -5.37
C ASN A 186 -1.49 15.72 -5.66
N LYS A 187 -0.60 14.92 -5.07
CA LYS A 187 0.85 14.95 -5.36
C LYS A 187 1.16 14.47 -6.78
N ILE A 188 0.47 13.43 -7.25
CA ILE A 188 0.63 12.92 -8.63
C ILE A 188 0.13 13.97 -9.64
N ALA A 189 -1.00 14.63 -9.35
CA ALA A 189 -1.57 15.68 -10.18
C ALA A 189 -0.66 16.94 -10.24
N ASN A 190 0.08 17.22 -9.16
CA ASN A 190 0.99 18.36 -9.05
C ASN A 190 2.41 17.93 -8.62
N PRO A 191 3.21 17.37 -9.56
CA PRO A 191 4.55 16.85 -9.28
C PRO A 191 5.54 17.86 -8.67
N CYS A 192 5.32 19.17 -8.86
CA CYS A 192 6.18 20.24 -8.34
C CYS A 192 6.36 20.23 -6.81
N ASN A 193 5.55 19.46 -6.09
CA ASN A 193 5.63 19.29 -4.63
C ASN A 193 6.50 18.10 -4.20
N ILE A 194 7.19 17.45 -5.14
CA ILE A 194 8.16 16.38 -4.89
C ILE A 194 9.51 17.04 -4.59
N SER A 195 10.14 16.64 -3.48
CA SER A 195 11.39 17.25 -3.01
C SER A 195 12.63 16.62 -3.66
N ASP A 196 12.52 15.38 -4.15
CA ASP A 196 13.62 14.67 -4.81
C ASP A 196 13.56 14.90 -6.34
N PRO A 197 14.56 15.60 -6.92
CA PRO A 197 14.57 15.93 -8.35
C PRO A 197 14.60 14.71 -9.28
N GLN A 198 15.17 13.58 -8.82
CA GLN A 198 15.21 12.35 -9.61
C GLN A 198 13.80 11.73 -9.71
N ILE A 199 13.06 11.75 -8.61
CA ILE A 199 11.69 11.25 -8.53
C ILE A 199 10.74 12.18 -9.28
N GLU A 200 10.93 13.49 -9.14
CA GLU A 200 10.17 14.50 -9.89
C GLU A 200 10.35 14.30 -11.40
N SER A 201 11.61 14.22 -11.87
CA SER A 201 11.93 13.99 -13.29
C SER A 201 11.34 12.68 -13.81
N TRP A 202 11.44 11.60 -13.04
CA TRP A 202 10.85 10.31 -13.42
C TRP A 202 9.33 10.42 -13.53
N LEU A 203 8.67 11.09 -12.59
CA LEU A 203 7.22 11.26 -12.61
C LEU A 203 6.77 12.08 -13.82
N TYR A 204 7.47 13.16 -14.15
CA TYR A 204 7.21 13.93 -15.36
C TYR A 204 7.37 13.11 -16.64
N GLU A 205 8.41 12.27 -16.72
CA GLU A 205 8.61 11.36 -17.86
C GLU A 205 7.45 10.37 -18.00
N GLN A 206 6.95 9.82 -16.89
CA GLN A 206 5.81 8.92 -16.92
C GLN A 206 4.49 9.62 -17.29
N LEU A 207 4.29 10.88 -16.89
CA LEU A 207 3.07 11.64 -17.17
C LEU A 207 3.05 12.24 -18.58
N GLU A 208 4.20 12.64 -19.13
CA GLU A 208 4.33 13.26 -20.45
C GLU A 208 5.34 12.54 -21.38
N PRO A 209 5.18 11.23 -21.65
CA PRO A 209 6.19 10.43 -22.38
C PRO A 209 6.44 10.91 -23.83
N ARG A 210 5.46 11.57 -24.46
CA ARG A 210 5.65 12.13 -25.83
C ARG A 210 6.49 13.41 -25.86
N LYS A 211 6.59 14.15 -24.75
CA LYS A 211 7.47 15.32 -24.66
C LYS A 211 8.92 14.91 -24.34
N SER A 212 9.13 13.82 -23.61
CA SER A 212 10.49 13.29 -23.35
C SER A 212 11.13 12.66 -24.59
N GLU A 213 10.36 12.13 -25.55
CA GLU A 213 10.91 11.72 -26.85
C GLU A 213 11.42 12.91 -27.69
N MET A 214 10.86 14.11 -27.48
CA MET A 214 11.30 15.34 -28.16
C MET A 214 12.40 16.10 -27.38
N LEU A 215 12.48 15.90 -26.06
CA LEU A 215 13.52 16.45 -25.21
C LEU A 215 14.40 15.33 -24.65
N ASN A 216 15.53 15.13 -25.34
CA ASN A 216 16.85 14.85 -24.75
C ASN A 216 17.49 13.49 -25.13
N PRO A 217 18.44 13.50 -26.09
CA PRO A 217 19.33 12.36 -26.38
C PRO A 217 20.13 11.85 -25.16
N GLN A 218 20.29 12.67 -24.10
CA GLN A 218 21.05 12.28 -22.91
C GLN A 218 20.31 11.33 -21.96
N ILE A 219 18.96 11.28 -22.00
CA ILE A 219 18.18 10.33 -21.18
C ILE A 219 18.33 8.90 -21.74
N LYS A 220 18.39 8.75 -23.08
CA LYS A 220 18.73 7.47 -23.73
C LYS A 220 20.09 6.92 -23.31
N LEU A 221 21.09 7.80 -23.14
CA LEU A 221 22.42 7.44 -22.65
C LEU A 221 22.41 6.97 -21.19
N TYR A 222 21.59 7.57 -20.33
CA TYR A 222 21.54 7.20 -18.91
C TYR A 222 20.82 5.88 -18.64
N ILE A 223 19.78 5.58 -19.44
CA ILE A 223 19.07 4.28 -19.39
C ILE A 223 19.96 3.15 -19.93
N GLN A 224 20.75 3.40 -20.99
CA GLN A 224 21.70 2.41 -21.52
C GLN A 224 22.88 2.13 -20.58
N VAL A 225 23.30 3.08 -19.74
CA VAL A 225 24.45 2.91 -18.82
C VAL A 225 24.08 2.17 -17.53
N ASN A 226 22.79 2.09 -17.17
CA ASN A 226 22.34 1.54 -15.88
C ASN A 226 21.41 0.32 -15.99
N GLN A 227 21.25 -0.27 -17.17
CA GLN A 227 20.71 -1.63 -17.28
C GLN A 227 21.84 -2.65 -17.06
N PRO A 228 21.59 -3.76 -16.32
CA PRO A 228 22.59 -4.79 -16.08
C PRO A 228 23.02 -5.53 -17.35
#